data_AF-A0A7S2S8N0-F1
#
_entry.id   AF-A0A7S2S8N0-F1
#
_cell.length_a   1.000
_cell.length_b   1.000
_cell.length_c   1.000
_cell.angle_alpha   90.00
_cell.angle_beta   90.00
_cell.angle_gamma   90.00
#
_symmetry.space_group_name_H-M   'P 1'
#
loop_
_entity.id
_entity.type
_entity.pdbx_description
1 polymer ?
#
loop_
_entity_poly.entity_id
_entity_poly.type
_entity_poly.pdbx_seq_one_letter_code
_entity_poly.pdbx_strand_id
1 'polypeptide(L)'
;VDLDDICISNTNRQLHAMSSTVGHMKTDVMKQRLLDINPQCNITIIHDFISVDNVYDILDSMLPQLTVCVDAIDGQVQKTALIAACCVRRVPIVTCGGAAGRTDPTKIVCDDLTKAIECRLLFQCRKALRDEYTLFPKG
;
A
#
# COMPACT_ATOMS: atom_id res chain seq x y z
N VAL A 1 8.03 -1.75 1.64
CA VAL A 1 8.07 -2.41 0.33
C VAL A 1 7.84 -1.33 -0.70
N ASP A 2 8.89 -0.93 -1.42
CA ASP A 2 8.85 0.02 -2.53
C ASP A 2 10.22 -0.06 -3.23
N LEU A 3 10.25 0.16 -4.54
CA LEU A 3 11.47 0.17 -5.36
C LEU A 3 11.63 1.50 -6.12
N ASP A 4 10.74 2.47 -5.91
CA ASP A 4 10.84 3.77 -6.55
C ASP A 4 11.89 4.68 -5.89
N ASP A 5 12.53 5.48 -6.73
CA ASP A 5 13.26 6.67 -6.33
C ASP A 5 12.34 7.88 -6.11
N ILE A 6 12.84 8.84 -5.35
CA ILE A 6 12.19 10.13 -5.12
C ILE A 6 12.32 10.98 -6.37
N CYS A 7 11.18 11.37 -6.95
CA CYS A 7 11.09 12.28 -8.08
C CYS A 7 10.70 13.70 -7.63
N ILE A 8 11.18 14.73 -8.32
CA ILE A 8 10.75 16.13 -8.07
C ILE A 8 9.22 16.31 -8.15
N SER A 9 8.55 15.52 -8.99
CA SER A 9 7.09 15.54 -9.14
C SER A 9 6.32 15.03 -7.92
N ASN A 10 7.02 14.45 -6.93
CA ASN A 10 6.43 13.97 -5.68
C ASN A 10 6.24 15.08 -4.63
N THR A 11 6.91 16.24 -4.80
CA THR A 11 6.97 17.35 -3.82
C THR A 11 5.61 17.80 -3.29
N ASN A 12 4.56 17.75 -4.11
CA ASN A 12 3.23 18.22 -3.72
C ASN A 12 2.45 17.26 -2.79
N ARG A 13 2.92 16.02 -2.58
CA ARG A 13 2.12 14.99 -1.90
C ARG A 13 2.90 13.91 -1.14
N GLN A 14 4.22 13.92 -1.17
CA GLN A 14 5.06 12.93 -0.48
C GLN A 14 6.01 13.62 0.47
N LEU A 15 5.96 13.22 1.74
CA LEU A 15 6.70 13.85 2.84
C LEU A 15 8.22 13.82 2.64
N HIS A 16 8.74 12.77 2.01
CA HIS A 16 10.17 12.56 1.79
C HIS A 16 10.73 13.30 0.56
N ALA A 17 9.90 14.01 -0.22
CA ALA A 17 10.32 14.71 -1.43
C ALA A 17 10.87 16.11 -1.12
N MET A 18 12.17 16.19 -0.84
CA MET A 18 12.93 17.43 -0.64
C MET A 18 13.97 17.60 -1.73
N SER A 19 14.42 18.84 -2.00
CA SER A 19 15.48 19.10 -2.99
C SER A 19 16.75 18.28 -2.73
N SER A 20 17.06 17.98 -1.47
CA SER A 20 18.22 17.19 -1.06
C SER A 20 18.05 15.67 -1.17
N THR A 21 16.83 15.18 -1.43
CA THR A 21 16.52 13.74 -1.45
C THR A 21 16.06 13.22 -2.81
N VAL A 22 15.89 14.09 -3.81
CA VAL A 22 15.58 13.68 -5.19
C VAL A 22 16.67 12.74 -5.72
N GLY A 23 16.25 11.62 -6.30
CA GLY A 23 17.13 10.58 -6.84
C GLY A 23 17.57 9.53 -5.81
N HIS A 24 17.18 9.65 -4.54
CA HIS A 24 17.37 8.59 -3.55
C HIS A 24 16.14 7.67 -3.50
N MET A 25 16.34 6.41 -3.10
CA MET A 25 15.28 5.45 -2.86
C MET A 25 14.30 5.96 -1.80
N LYS A 26 12.99 5.89 -2.08
CA LYS A 26 11.95 6.35 -1.14
C LYS A 26 12.06 5.65 0.22
N THR A 27 12.27 4.33 0.20
CA THR A 27 12.35 3.49 1.39
C THR A 27 13.54 3.82 2.28
N ASP A 28 14.71 4.09 1.69
CA ASP A 28 15.91 4.43 2.44
C ASP A 28 15.77 5.78 3.15
N VAL A 29 15.29 6.80 2.44
CA VAL A 29 15.04 8.12 3.02
C VAL A 29 13.99 8.04 4.13
N MET A 30 12.93 7.25 3.93
CA MET A 30 11.91 7.03 4.96
C MET A 30 12.45 6.27 6.17
N LYS A 31 13.31 5.26 5.98
CA LYS A 31 13.96 4.56 7.09
C LYS A 31 14.83 5.50 7.91
N GLN A 32 15.67 6.31 7.27
CA GLN A 32 16.51 7.28 7.97
C GLN A 32 15.64 8.23 8.79
N ARG A 33 14.60 8.81 8.18
CA ARG A 33 13.66 9.70 8.85
C ARG A 33 12.96 9.04 10.05
N LEU A 34 12.54 7.78 9.91
CA LEU A 34 11.87 7.06 11.00
C LEU A 34 12.82 6.75 12.16
N LEU A 35 14.10 6.46 11.89
CA LEU A 35 15.12 6.29 12.92
C LEU A 35 15.47 7.61 13.62
N ASP A 36 15.42 8.74 12.90
CA ASP A 36 15.55 10.07 13.52
C ASP A 36 14.38 10.38 14.47
N ILE A 37 13.18 9.85 14.18
CA ILE A 37 11.99 9.98 15.05
C ILE A 37 12.07 9.03 16.25
N ASN A 38 12.41 7.76 16.02
CA ASN A 38 12.55 6.74 17.05
C ASN A 38 13.73 5.82 16.74
N PRO A 39 14.90 6.05 17.38
CA PRO A 39 16.11 5.26 17.15
C PRO A 39 15.99 3.78 17.55
N GLN A 40 14.99 3.43 18.36
CA GLN A 40 14.75 2.06 18.81
C GLN A 40 13.83 1.27 17.86
N CYS A 41 13.29 1.91 16.81
CA CYS A 41 12.43 1.25 15.84
C CYS A 41 13.23 0.23 15.03
N ASN A 42 12.72 -1.00 14.92
CA ASN A 42 13.29 -2.00 14.01
C ASN A 42 12.62 -1.88 12.64
N ILE A 43 13.40 -1.47 11.62
CA ILE A 43 12.90 -1.16 10.28
C ILE A 43 13.59 -2.04 9.24
N THR A 44 12.80 -2.93 8.65
CA THR A 44 13.20 -3.75 7.51
C THR A 44 12.70 -3.12 6.22
N ILE A 45 13.60 -2.90 5.27
CA ILE A 45 13.25 -2.48 3.91
C ILE A 45 13.21 -3.71 3.02
N ILE A 46 12.24 -3.74 2.12
CA ILE A 46 12.19 -4.67 1.00
C ILE A 46 12.17 -3.80 -0.26
N HIS A 47 13.28 -3.82 -1.00
CA HIS A 47 13.44 -3.14 -2.28
C HIS A 47 12.84 -4.00 -3.38
N ASP A 48 11.51 -4.03 -3.42
CA ASP A 48 10.75 -4.75 -4.44
C ASP A 48 9.37 -4.10 -4.59
N PHE A 49 8.69 -4.41 -5.69
CA PHE A 49 7.27 -4.17 -5.85
C PHE A 49 6.50 -5.41 -5.43
N ILE A 50 5.30 -5.23 -4.88
CA ILE A 50 4.36 -6.35 -4.77
C ILE A 50 3.89 -6.74 -6.18
N SER A 51 3.86 -8.03 -6.48
CA SER A 51 3.32 -8.61 -7.70
C SER A 51 2.46 -9.85 -7.37
N VAL A 52 1.74 -10.36 -8.36
CA VAL A 52 0.97 -11.61 -8.20
C VAL A 52 1.90 -12.79 -7.86
N ASP A 53 3.14 -12.75 -8.37
CA ASP A 53 4.10 -13.84 -8.26
C ASP A 53 4.85 -13.85 -6.92
N ASN A 54 5.13 -12.68 -6.32
CA ASN A 54 5.96 -12.57 -5.12
C ASN A 54 5.18 -12.26 -3.82
N VAL A 55 3.90 -11.91 -3.90
CA VAL A 55 3.13 -11.42 -2.74
C VAL A 55 3.08 -12.44 -1.60
N TYR A 56 2.93 -13.73 -1.92
CA TYR A 56 2.89 -14.79 -0.93
C TYR A 56 4.24 -14.98 -0.26
N ASP A 57 5.34 -15.00 -1.03
CA ASP A 57 6.69 -15.13 -0.49
C ASP A 57 7.03 -13.97 0.45
N ILE A 58 6.65 -12.75 0.07
CA ILE A 58 6.86 -11.55 0.90
C ILE A 58 6.07 -11.66 2.20
N LEU A 59 4.78 -12.00 2.16
CA LEU A 59 3.97 -12.14 3.39
C LEU A 59 4.48 -13.29 4.27
N ASP A 60 4.77 -14.44 3.68
CA ASP A 60 5.22 -15.64 4.40
C ASP A 60 6.59 -15.41 5.07
N SER A 61 7.46 -14.57 4.48
CA SER A 61 8.74 -14.17 5.11
C SER A 61 8.59 -13.36 6.40
N MET A 62 7.42 -12.75 6.64
CA MET A 62 7.14 -11.91 7.81
C MET A 62 6.19 -12.59 8.81
N LEU A 63 5.65 -13.76 8.49
CA LEU A 63 4.78 -14.52 9.38
C LEU A 63 5.59 -15.41 10.32
N PRO A 64 5.14 -15.59 11.59
CA PRO A 64 3.88 -15.10 12.16
C PRO A 64 3.96 -13.69 12.78
N GLN A 65 5.06 -12.95 12.61
CA GLN A 65 5.27 -11.65 13.28
C GLN A 65 4.44 -10.52 12.67
N LEU A 66 3.97 -10.67 11.44
CA LEU A 66 3.14 -9.69 10.75
C LEU A 66 1.75 -9.59 11.39
N THR A 67 1.47 -8.46 12.02
CA THR A 67 0.21 -8.20 12.74
C THR A 67 -0.83 -7.47 11.90
N VAL A 68 -0.37 -6.59 10.99
CA VAL A 68 -1.23 -5.79 10.13
C VAL A 68 -0.48 -5.40 8.86
N CYS A 69 -1.20 -5.38 7.74
CA CYS A 69 -0.74 -4.81 6.48
C CYS A 69 -1.42 -3.44 6.25
N VAL A 70 -0.64 -2.42 5.92
CA VAL A 70 -1.15 -1.11 5.48
C VAL A 70 -0.80 -0.94 4.01
N ASP A 71 -1.83 -0.99 3.17
CA ASP A 71 -1.68 -0.96 1.72
C ASP A 71 -1.91 0.46 1.17
N ALA A 72 -0.84 1.02 0.62
CA ALA A 72 -0.80 2.31 -0.06
C ALA A 72 -0.40 2.21 -1.55
N ILE A 73 -0.56 1.03 -2.17
CA ILE A 73 -0.22 0.79 -3.57
C ILE A 73 -1.23 1.51 -4.49
N ASP A 74 -0.75 2.15 -5.55
CA ASP A 74 -1.57 2.84 -6.55
C ASP A 74 -1.94 1.96 -7.77
N GLY A 75 -1.14 0.93 -8.05
CA GLY A 75 -1.38 -0.07 -9.08
C GLY A 75 -2.51 -1.06 -8.73
N GLN A 76 -3.53 -1.15 -9.59
CA GLN A 76 -4.70 -1.99 -9.34
C GLN A 76 -4.38 -3.48 -9.18
N VAL A 77 -3.52 -4.04 -10.03
CA VAL A 77 -3.20 -5.47 -10.04
C VAL A 77 -2.48 -5.87 -8.75
N GLN A 78 -1.42 -5.14 -8.42
CA GLN A 78 -0.59 -5.36 -7.24
C GLN A 78 -1.39 -5.20 -5.94
N LYS A 79 -2.23 -4.16 -5.89
CA LYS A 79 -3.15 -3.90 -4.77
C LYS A 79 -4.14 -5.04 -4.57
N THR A 80 -4.74 -5.52 -5.65
CA THR A 80 -5.70 -6.63 -5.62
C THR A 80 -5.02 -7.92 -5.13
N ALA A 81 -3.83 -8.22 -5.63
CA ALA A 81 -3.03 -9.37 -5.22
C ALA A 81 -2.69 -9.32 -3.72
N LEU A 82 -2.26 -8.16 -3.22
CA LEU A 82 -1.99 -7.96 -1.79
C LEU A 82 -3.21 -8.20 -0.90
N ILE A 83 -4.35 -7.59 -1.26
CA ILE A 83 -5.60 -7.77 -0.51
C ILE A 83 -5.99 -9.25 -0.49
N ALA A 84 -5.96 -9.92 -1.64
CA ALA A 84 -6.31 -11.34 -1.74
C ALA A 84 -5.38 -12.22 -0.89
N ALA A 85 -4.06 -12.00 -0.99
CA ALA A 85 -3.08 -12.78 -0.24
C ALA A 85 -3.23 -12.58 1.28
N CYS A 86 -3.46 -11.34 1.73
CA CYS A 86 -3.76 -11.06 3.13
C CYS A 86 -5.04 -11.75 3.60
N CYS A 87 -6.11 -11.77 2.79
CA CYS A 87 -7.34 -12.51 3.12
C CYS A 87 -7.07 -14.02 3.28
N VAL A 88 -6.35 -14.64 2.35
CA VAL A 88 -6.00 -16.07 2.39
C VAL A 88 -5.16 -16.41 3.62
N ARG A 89 -4.18 -15.57 3.94
CA ARG A 89 -3.29 -15.73 5.11
C ARG A 89 -3.89 -15.24 6.42
N ARG A 90 -5.13 -14.71 6.39
CA ARG A 90 -5.81 -14.10 7.55
C ARG A 90 -4.99 -12.99 8.22
N VAL A 91 -4.23 -12.25 7.42
CA VAL A 91 -3.51 -11.05 7.86
C VAL A 91 -4.49 -9.87 7.82
N PRO A 92 -4.72 -9.18 8.95
CA PRO A 92 -5.51 -7.94 8.94
C PRO A 92 -4.90 -6.92 7.98
N ILE A 93 -5.74 -6.33 7.12
CA ILE A 93 -5.29 -5.36 6.12
C ILE A 93 -6.17 -4.09 6.16
N VAL A 94 -5.52 -2.94 6.07
CA VAL A 94 -6.14 -1.65 5.80
C VAL A 94 -5.63 -1.17 4.44
N THR A 95 -6.55 -0.90 3.52
CA THR A 95 -6.23 -0.43 2.16
C THR A 95 -6.77 0.99 1.94
N CYS A 96 -6.02 1.81 1.20
CA CYS A 96 -6.49 3.14 0.80
C CYS A 96 -6.95 3.18 -0.67
N GLY A 97 -7.93 4.04 -0.94
CA GLY A 97 -8.33 4.36 -2.31
C GLY A 97 -7.45 5.44 -2.96
N GLY A 98 -7.78 5.77 -4.21
CA GLY A 98 -7.11 6.88 -4.91
C GLY A 98 -7.44 8.23 -4.30
N ALA A 99 -6.40 8.96 -3.89
CA ALA A 99 -6.51 10.32 -3.31
C ALA A 99 -6.31 11.45 -4.34
N ALA A 100 -5.87 11.13 -5.57
CA ALA A 100 -5.63 12.13 -6.61
C ALA A 100 -6.92 12.89 -6.97
N GLY A 101 -6.81 14.21 -7.14
CA GLY A 101 -7.93 15.07 -7.51
C GLY A 101 -8.95 15.33 -6.40
N ARG A 102 -8.67 14.93 -5.15
CA ARG A 102 -9.52 15.21 -3.98
C ARG A 102 -8.98 16.43 -3.23
N THR A 103 -9.87 17.31 -2.79
CA THR A 103 -9.51 18.58 -2.14
C THR A 103 -10.07 18.74 -0.73
N ASP A 104 -11.13 18.03 -0.38
CA ASP A 104 -11.81 18.13 0.92
C ASP A 104 -11.45 16.94 1.82
N PRO A 105 -10.53 17.08 2.78
CA PRO A 105 -10.13 15.99 3.68
C PRO A 105 -11.23 15.60 4.66
N THR A 106 -12.28 16.42 4.87
CA THR A 106 -13.39 16.10 5.79
C THR A 106 -14.31 15.00 5.27
N LYS A 107 -14.18 14.67 3.97
CA LYS A 107 -14.96 13.62 3.29
C LYS A 107 -14.27 12.27 3.26
N ILE A 108 -13.12 12.11 3.90
CA ILE A 108 -12.44 10.82 4.01
C ILE A 108 -13.26 9.92 4.95
N VAL A 109 -13.57 8.71 4.49
CA VAL A 109 -14.34 7.72 5.25
C VAL A 109 -13.52 6.44 5.38
N CYS A 110 -13.59 5.82 6.56
CA CYS A 110 -13.09 4.46 6.79
C CYS A 110 -14.29 3.53 6.97
N ASP A 111 -14.46 2.59 6.05
CA ASP A 111 -15.51 1.58 6.08
C ASP A 111 -15.04 0.36 5.27
N ASP A 112 -15.85 -0.69 5.23
CA ASP A 112 -15.59 -1.90 4.46
C ASP A 112 -15.38 -1.61 2.97
N LEU A 113 -14.40 -2.30 2.36
CA LEU A 113 -14.04 -2.13 0.96
C LEU A 113 -15.24 -2.27 0.02
N THR A 114 -16.20 -3.15 0.34
CA THR A 114 -17.43 -3.38 -0.44
C THR A 114 -18.29 -2.13 -0.60
N LYS A 115 -18.24 -1.22 0.37
CA LYS A 115 -19.02 0.02 0.40
C LYS A 115 -18.30 1.20 -0.24
N ALA A 116 -17.05 1.04 -0.67
CA ALA A 116 -16.29 2.16 -1.23
C ALA A 116 -16.95 2.68 -2.53
N ILE A 117 -17.40 3.93 -2.50
CA ILE A 117 -18.00 4.65 -3.62
C ILE A 117 -17.04 5.69 -4.19
N GLU A 118 -17.36 6.18 -5.39
CA GLU A 118 -16.62 7.24 -6.09
C GLU A 118 -15.11 7.00 -6.29
N CYS A 119 -14.59 5.81 -6.04
CA CYS A 119 -13.17 5.50 -6.17
C CYS A 119 -12.94 4.45 -7.27
N ARG A 120 -12.43 4.89 -8.43
CA ARG A 120 -12.17 3.99 -9.57
C ARG A 120 -11.20 2.86 -9.23
N LEU A 121 -10.12 3.16 -8.49
CA LEU A 121 -9.14 2.17 -8.07
C LEU A 121 -9.80 1.06 -7.23
N LEU A 122 -10.51 1.42 -6.17
CA LEU A 122 -11.17 0.44 -5.31
C LEU A 122 -12.32 -0.29 -6.02
N PHE A 123 -13.04 0.38 -6.93
CA PHE A 123 -14.03 -0.27 -7.78
C PHE A 123 -13.40 -1.38 -8.63
N GLN A 124 -12.26 -1.11 -9.27
CA GLN A 124 -11.56 -2.12 -10.06
C GLN A 124 -10.98 -3.24 -9.19
N CYS A 125 -10.41 -2.92 -8.01
CA CYS A 125 -9.95 -3.93 -7.07
C CYS A 125 -11.09 -4.84 -6.61
N ARG A 126 -12.26 -4.31 -6.23
CA ARG A 126 -13.43 -5.12 -5.87
C ARG A 126 -13.86 -6.06 -6.99
N LYS A 127 -13.89 -5.55 -8.23
CA LYS A 127 -14.24 -6.35 -9.39
C LYS A 127 -13.25 -7.51 -9.58
N ALA A 128 -11.95 -7.23 -9.54
CA ALA A 128 -10.92 -8.25 -9.70
C ALA A 128 -10.92 -9.26 -8.53
N LEU A 129 -11.10 -8.82 -7.28
CA LEU A 129 -11.23 -9.72 -6.11
C LEU A 129 -12.38 -10.72 -6.29
N ARG A 130 -13.51 -10.27 -6.85
CA ARG A 130 -14.67 -11.10 -7.16
C ARG A 130 -14.44 -12.06 -8.32
N ASP A 131 -13.93 -11.53 -9.43
CA ASP A 131 -13.88 -12.26 -10.70
C ASP A 131 -12.68 -13.23 -10.75
N GLU A 132 -11.53 -12.84 -10.18
CA GLU A 132 -10.27 -13.59 -10.29
C GLU A 132 -9.96 -14.41 -9.03
N TYR A 133 -10.28 -13.89 -7.84
CA TYR A 133 -9.91 -14.52 -6.56
C TYR A 133 -11.09 -15.22 -5.88
N THR A 134 -12.31 -15.09 -6.42
CA THR A 134 -13.56 -15.60 -5.81
C THR A 134 -13.73 -15.10 -4.36
N LEU A 135 -13.19 -13.92 -4.07
CA LEU A 135 -13.33 -13.21 -2.81
C LEU A 135 -14.45 -12.17 -3.00
N PHE A 136 -15.32 -12.01 -1.99
CA PHE A 136 -16.56 -11.22 -2.00
C PHE A 136 -17.75 -11.84 -2.77
N PRO A 137 -18.97 -11.74 -2.20
CA PRO A 137 -20.18 -12.21 -2.85
C PRO A 137 -20.52 -11.37 -4.10
N LYS A 138 -21.26 -11.98 -5.04
CA LYS A 138 -21.86 -11.27 -6.17
C LYS A 138 -23.04 -10.43 -5.65
N GLY A 139 -22.79 -9.14 -5.42
CA GLY A 139 -23.75 -8.13 -5.00
C GLY A 139 -23.24 -6.75 -5.36
#